data_AF-A0A8J4V4W0-F1
#
_entry.id   AF-A0A8J4V4W0-F1
#
_cell.length_a   1.000
_cell.length_b   1.000
_cell.length_c   1.000
_cell.angle_alpha   90.00
_cell.angle_beta   90.00
_cell.angle_gamma   90.00
#
_symmetry.space_group_name_H-M   'P 1'
#
loop_
_entity.id
_entity.type
_entity.pdbx_description
1 polymer ?
#
loop_
_entity_poly.entity_id
_entity_poly.type
_entity_poly.pdbx_seq_one_letter_code
_entity_poly.pdbx_strand_id
1 'polypeptide(L)'
;MGEEREDPQKLKRIAAAAYEYDNDPRWADYWSNILIPPSMASRSDVQDHYKRKFYQRYIDPDLVVEPMSTNSSSQPARPSAASSTSSNDQPRQRNSGSTSTTRPSGTSATTSPSPTSLRWDRHTIQFSVNAWVFVVAVLAIFPLVPRHLSQRLYRLSFMGTACSSLYSLYSLYGQPREWNLQSLQIYFQSIIAAKDFINFIYCLTFVTSNLCLKFALIPILCRALELVAKFLRRNFNRSSLYRKYLEEPCVWVESNTSTLSMLSSHAEIGLGFLLIISLFSWQRNIIQTFMYWQLLKLMYHAPVTASYHNSVWTKIGMTVNPLVHRYAPFLQTPISAAQRWWFR
;
A
#
# COMPACT_ATOMS: atom_id res chain seq x y z
N MET A 1 -40.50 -11.80 53.89
CA MET A 1 -39.87 -10.46 53.83
C MET A 1 -38.43 -10.70 53.42
N GLY A 2 -38.17 -10.75 52.11
CA GLY A 2 -36.82 -10.98 51.57
C GLY A 2 -36.30 -9.65 51.08
N GLU A 3 -35.33 -9.07 51.80
CA GLU A 3 -34.60 -7.89 51.34
C GLU A 3 -33.82 -8.27 50.09
N GLU A 4 -34.31 -7.84 48.92
CA GLU A 4 -33.53 -7.82 47.70
C GLU A 4 -32.32 -6.91 47.94
N ARG A 5 -31.13 -7.50 48.08
CA ARG A 5 -29.88 -6.75 48.06
C ARG A 5 -29.77 -6.10 46.68
N GLU A 6 -30.10 -4.82 46.58
CA GLU A 6 -29.96 -4.03 45.38
C GLU A 6 -28.50 -4.11 44.89
N ASP A 7 -28.32 -4.51 43.62
CA ASP A 7 -26.99 -4.56 43.02
C ASP A 7 -26.31 -3.19 43.17
N PRO A 8 -25.11 -3.10 43.77
CA PRO A 8 -24.45 -1.81 44.03
C PRO A 8 -24.18 -1.01 42.74
N GLN A 9 -24.09 -1.70 41.60
CA GLN A 9 -23.97 -1.07 40.27
C GLN A 9 -25.28 -0.44 39.77
N LYS A 10 -26.46 -0.98 40.15
CA LYS A 10 -27.75 -0.38 39.79
C LYS A 10 -27.94 0.96 40.49
N LEU A 11 -27.60 1.03 41.77
CA LEU A 11 -27.63 2.28 42.55
C LEU A 11 -26.71 3.35 41.94
N LYS A 12 -25.49 2.97 41.54
CA LYS A 12 -24.54 3.88 40.88
C LYS A 12 -25.04 4.37 39.51
N ARG A 13 -25.73 3.52 38.74
CA ARG A 13 -26.35 3.91 37.46
C ARG A 13 -27.51 4.89 37.66
N ILE A 14 -28.31 4.70 38.71
CA ILE A 14 -29.40 5.61 39.09
C ILE A 14 -28.82 6.96 39.53
N ALA A 15 -27.77 6.96 40.36
CA ALA A 15 -27.06 8.17 40.77
C ALA A 15 -26.43 8.92 39.59
N ALA A 16 -25.85 8.19 38.62
CA ALA A 16 -25.35 8.78 37.39
C ALA A 16 -26.48 9.37 36.53
N ALA A 17 -27.66 8.74 36.47
CA ALA A 17 -28.79 9.28 35.72
C ALA A 17 -29.42 10.53 36.36
N ALA A 18 -29.38 10.62 37.70
CA ALA A 18 -29.90 11.74 38.47
C ALA A 18 -28.93 12.93 38.59
N TYR A 19 -27.69 12.79 38.10
CA TYR A 19 -26.70 13.85 38.17
C TYR A 19 -27.01 15.00 37.20
N GLU A 20 -26.86 16.24 37.68
CA GLU A 20 -27.18 17.44 36.91
C GLU A 20 -25.99 17.88 36.05
N TYR A 21 -25.82 17.22 34.89
CA TYR A 21 -24.69 17.44 33.98
C TYR A 21 -24.64 18.84 33.38
N ASP A 22 -25.78 19.49 33.16
CA ASP A 22 -25.85 20.79 32.49
C ASP A 22 -25.33 21.94 33.38
N ASN A 23 -25.20 21.70 34.69
CA ASN A 23 -24.67 22.67 35.66
C ASN A 23 -23.16 22.49 35.90
N ASP A 24 -22.54 21.42 35.36
CA ASP A 24 -21.09 21.20 35.46
C ASP A 24 -20.35 21.80 34.25
N PRO A 25 -19.50 22.84 34.43
CA PRO A 25 -18.75 23.44 33.33
C PRO A 25 -17.78 22.45 32.64
N ARG A 26 -17.40 21.36 33.32
CA ARG A 26 -16.54 20.31 32.76
C ARG A 26 -17.27 19.42 31.75
N TRP A 27 -18.60 19.33 31.86
CA TRP A 27 -19.42 18.56 30.92
C TRP A 27 -19.41 19.21 29.52
N ALA A 28 -19.55 20.54 29.45
CA ALA A 28 -19.54 21.28 28.19
C ALA A 28 -18.19 21.13 27.44
N ASP A 29 -17.07 21.25 28.17
CA ASP A 29 -15.73 21.05 27.61
C ASP A 29 -15.52 19.58 27.19
N TYR A 30 -15.93 18.63 28.02
CA TYR A 30 -15.86 17.21 27.68
C TYR A 30 -16.69 16.86 26.42
N TRP A 31 -17.93 17.35 26.33
CA TRP A 31 -18.83 17.09 25.20
C TRP A 31 -18.30 17.67 23.88
N SER A 32 -17.73 18.88 23.90
CA SER A 32 -17.17 19.51 22.70
C SER A 32 -15.92 18.81 22.16
N ASN A 33 -15.16 18.13 23.02
CA ASN A 33 -13.96 17.37 22.65
C ASN A 33 -14.26 15.96 22.11
N ILE A 34 -15.50 15.46 22.23
CA ILE A 34 -15.87 14.15 21.69
C ILE A 34 -16.26 14.30 20.21
N LEU A 35 -15.50 13.65 19.33
CA LEU A 35 -15.77 13.58 17.89
C LEU A 35 -16.92 12.60 17.59
N ILE A 36 -18.16 13.08 17.71
CA ILE A 36 -19.37 12.33 17.33
C ILE A 36 -19.89 12.84 15.98
N PRO A 37 -20.14 11.96 14.98
CA PRO A 37 -20.81 12.36 13.76
C PRO A 37 -22.17 13.04 14.03
N PRO A 38 -22.53 14.14 13.32
CA PRO A 38 -23.75 14.91 13.61
C PRO A 38 -25.04 14.09 13.59
N SER A 39 -25.10 13.02 12.79
CA SER A 39 -26.23 12.09 12.71
C SER A 39 -26.40 11.17 13.92
N MET A 40 -25.37 11.03 14.76
CA MET A 40 -25.41 10.21 15.98
C MET A 40 -25.47 11.03 17.27
N ALA A 41 -25.05 12.30 17.22
CA ALA A 41 -25.07 13.20 18.39
C ALA A 41 -26.49 13.59 18.85
N SER A 42 -27.48 13.51 17.97
CA SER A 42 -28.89 13.80 18.27
C SER A 42 -29.63 12.64 18.96
N ARG A 43 -29.04 11.44 19.03
CA ARG A 43 -29.67 10.29 19.67
C ARG A 43 -29.47 10.34 21.19
N SER A 44 -30.54 10.17 21.95
CA SER A 44 -30.52 10.21 23.42
C SER A 44 -29.69 9.08 24.04
N ASP A 45 -29.68 7.90 23.42
CA ASP A 45 -28.89 6.75 23.88
C ASP A 45 -27.37 7.01 23.82
N VAL A 46 -26.93 7.71 22.78
CA VAL A 46 -25.52 8.10 22.61
C VAL A 46 -25.14 9.15 23.66
N GLN A 47 -25.99 10.15 23.88
CA GLN A 47 -25.76 11.16 24.91
C GLN A 47 -25.68 10.54 26.31
N ASP A 48 -26.58 9.63 26.64
CA ASP A 48 -26.60 8.95 27.95
C ASP A 48 -25.38 8.06 28.17
N HIS A 49 -24.89 7.39 27.12
CA HIS A 49 -23.65 6.60 27.20
C HIS A 49 -22.45 7.49 27.55
N TYR A 50 -22.33 8.65 26.92
CA TYR A 50 -21.24 9.59 27.18
C TYR A 50 -21.39 10.33 28.51
N LYS A 51 -22.62 10.61 28.97
CA LYS A 51 -22.89 11.10 30.33
C LYS A 51 -22.40 10.11 31.39
N ARG A 52 -22.68 8.81 31.20
CA ARG A 52 -22.18 7.76 32.10
C ARG A 52 -20.66 7.62 32.07
N LYS A 53 -20.02 7.77 30.90
CA LYS A 53 -18.55 7.80 30.80
C LYS A 53 -17.93 9.03 31.47
N PHE A 54 -18.58 10.19 31.37
CA PHE A 54 -18.17 11.38 32.09
C PHE A 54 -18.29 11.17 33.60
N TYR A 55 -19.41 10.64 34.08
CA TYR A 55 -19.63 10.34 35.48
C TYR A 55 -18.63 9.33 36.02
N GLN A 56 -18.32 8.28 35.24
CA GLN A 56 -17.26 7.32 35.56
C GLN A 56 -15.90 8.01 35.69
N ARG A 57 -15.58 8.94 34.80
CA ARG A 57 -14.26 9.59 34.75
C ARG A 57 -14.06 10.63 35.84
N TYR A 58 -15.10 11.35 36.24
CA TYR A 58 -14.98 12.53 37.10
C TYR A 58 -15.65 12.43 38.47
N ILE A 59 -16.61 11.52 38.65
CA ILE A 59 -17.41 11.40 39.89
C ILE A 59 -17.22 10.05 40.57
N ASP A 60 -17.51 8.93 39.88
CA ASP A 60 -17.42 7.59 40.46
C ASP A 60 -16.66 6.62 39.52
N PRO A 61 -15.34 6.43 39.73
CA PRO A 61 -14.49 5.54 38.94
C PRO A 61 -14.92 4.07 38.94
N ASP A 62 -15.67 3.65 39.95
CA ASP A 62 -16.12 2.27 40.13
C ASP A 62 -17.44 1.98 39.38
N LEU A 63 -18.04 2.98 38.70
CA LEU A 63 -19.18 2.78 37.82
C LEU A 63 -18.73 2.05 36.55
N VAL A 64 -19.25 0.83 36.32
CA VAL A 64 -18.93 0.07 35.10
C VAL A 64 -19.89 0.48 33.98
N VAL A 65 -19.35 1.17 32.97
CA VAL A 65 -20.09 1.58 31.76
C VAL A 65 -19.93 0.53 30.67
N GLU A 66 -21.04 -0.12 30.29
CA GLU A 66 -21.06 -1.11 29.21
C GLU A 66 -20.77 -0.47 27.84
N PRO A 67 -20.00 -1.13 26.97
CA PRO A 67 -19.71 -0.63 25.63
C PRO A 67 -21.00 -0.56 24.80
N MET A 68 -21.13 0.49 23.99
CA MET A 68 -22.30 0.68 23.14
C MET A 68 -22.37 -0.43 22.08
N SER A 69 -23.37 -1.31 22.17
CA SER A 69 -23.63 -2.35 21.18
C SER A 69 -23.99 -1.71 19.84
N THR A 70 -23.07 -1.75 18.87
CA THR A 70 -23.25 -1.21 17.51
C THR A 70 -24.01 -2.15 16.57
N ASN A 71 -24.92 -2.97 17.12
CA ASN A 71 -25.76 -3.88 16.33
C ASN A 71 -27.19 -3.34 16.22
N SER A 72 -27.40 -2.51 15.20
CA SER A 72 -28.74 -2.27 14.65
C SER A 72 -28.73 -2.57 13.15
N SER A 73 -28.68 -3.86 12.81
CA SER A 73 -29.24 -4.38 11.56
C SER A 73 -30.42 -5.29 11.91
N SER A 74 -31.57 -4.95 11.33
CA SER A 74 -32.88 -5.59 11.43
C SER A 74 -32.89 -7.12 11.33
N GLN A 75 -33.48 -7.83 12.31
CA GLN A 75 -34.48 -8.92 12.14
C GLN A 75 -34.96 -9.51 13.49
N PRO A 76 -36.15 -10.15 13.55
CA PRO A 76 -36.95 -10.26 14.78
C PRO A 76 -36.72 -11.52 15.64
N ALA A 77 -37.31 -11.45 16.84
CA ALA A 77 -37.16 -12.25 18.07
C ALA A 77 -37.36 -13.78 18.02
N ARG A 78 -36.64 -14.51 18.92
CA ARG A 78 -37.19 -15.58 19.79
C ARG A 78 -36.22 -15.96 20.97
N PRO A 79 -36.69 -16.41 22.16
CA PRO A 79 -35.92 -16.31 23.42
C PRO A 79 -35.42 -17.63 24.07
N SER A 80 -34.50 -17.42 25.03
CA SER A 80 -34.20 -18.18 26.26
C SER A 80 -33.55 -19.58 26.24
N ALA A 81 -32.38 -19.70 26.89
CA ALA A 81 -32.05 -20.81 27.83
C ALA A 81 -30.76 -20.46 28.64
N ALA A 82 -30.64 -21.05 29.84
CA ALA A 82 -29.84 -20.61 30.96
C ALA A 82 -28.53 -21.39 31.22
N SER A 83 -27.70 -20.80 32.11
CA SER A 83 -26.86 -21.39 33.18
C SER A 83 -25.57 -22.20 32.91
N SER A 84 -24.46 -21.75 33.53
CA SER A 84 -23.42 -22.47 34.33
C SER A 84 -22.13 -21.61 34.37
N THR A 85 -21.77 -20.90 35.44
CA THR A 85 -21.08 -21.26 36.72
C THR A 85 -19.68 -21.89 36.60
N SER A 86 -18.76 -21.35 37.42
CA SER A 86 -17.41 -21.83 37.87
C SER A 86 -16.19 -21.27 37.12
N SER A 87 -15.04 -20.88 37.69
CA SER A 87 -14.53 -20.61 39.06
C SER A 87 -13.08 -20.07 38.94
N ASN A 88 -12.55 -19.50 40.04
CA ASN A 88 -11.13 -19.34 40.42
C ASN A 88 -10.42 -17.98 40.21
N ASP A 89 -10.51 -17.18 41.27
CA ASP A 89 -9.41 -16.84 42.20
C ASP A 89 -8.04 -16.39 41.66
N GLN A 90 -7.80 -15.09 41.87
CA GLN A 90 -6.48 -14.48 42.02
C GLN A 90 -6.26 -14.18 43.52
N PRO A 91 -5.11 -14.53 44.13
CA PRO A 91 -4.77 -14.01 45.46
C PRO A 91 -4.03 -12.67 45.37
N ARG A 92 -4.59 -11.65 46.05
CA ARG A 92 -4.00 -10.85 47.17
C ARG A 92 -2.47 -10.62 47.15
N GLN A 93 -1.86 -9.47 47.48
CA GLN A 93 -1.99 -8.59 48.67
C GLN A 93 -0.86 -7.51 48.52
N ARG A 94 -1.08 -6.18 48.56
CA ARG A 94 -1.23 -5.23 49.69
C ARG A 94 0.09 -4.58 50.19
N ASN A 95 -0.06 -3.32 50.65
CA ASN A 95 0.83 -2.48 51.50
C ASN A 95 1.96 -1.69 50.79
N SER A 96 2.33 -0.44 51.14
CA SER A 96 1.91 0.61 52.10
C SER A 96 2.58 1.91 51.58
N GLY A 97 1.99 3.11 51.55
CA GLY A 97 1.76 4.01 52.70
C GLY A 97 3.04 4.73 53.17
N SER A 98 3.24 6.01 52.79
CA SER A 98 3.69 7.14 53.69
C SER A 98 4.16 8.42 52.95
N THR A 99 3.29 9.43 52.97
CA THR A 99 3.44 10.81 53.48
C THR A 99 4.64 11.73 53.16
N SER A 100 4.27 12.95 52.70
CA SER A 100 4.86 14.30 52.88
C SER A 100 6.23 14.65 52.28
N THR A 101 6.27 15.65 51.38
CA THR A 101 6.64 17.05 51.70
C THR A 101 6.70 17.94 50.46
N THR A 102 6.27 19.18 50.64
CA THR A 102 6.23 20.29 49.69
C THR A 102 7.61 20.93 49.48
N ARG A 103 8.03 21.14 48.22
CA ARG A 103 8.79 22.35 47.79
C ARG A 103 8.91 22.43 46.25
N PRO A 104 8.70 23.60 45.63
CA PRO A 104 8.82 23.76 44.19
C PRO A 104 10.28 24.00 43.81
N SER A 105 10.80 23.19 42.89
CA SER A 105 12.07 23.45 42.22
C SER A 105 11.77 23.67 40.74
N GLY A 106 11.91 24.91 40.30
CA GLY A 106 11.93 25.25 38.88
C GLY A 106 13.17 24.63 38.26
N THR A 107 12.97 23.77 37.27
CA THR A 107 14.04 23.33 36.37
C THR A 107 13.40 23.01 35.02
N SER A 108 13.84 23.73 34.01
CA SER A 108 13.50 23.57 32.61
C SER A 108 13.68 22.11 32.19
N ALA A 109 12.58 21.44 31.85
CA ALA A 109 12.61 20.13 31.19
C ALA A 109 12.11 20.31 29.76
N THR A 110 13.09 20.29 28.86
CA THR A 110 13.01 19.81 27.48
C THR A 110 11.81 18.89 27.23
N THR A 111 11.06 19.23 26.20
CA THR A 111 10.09 18.39 25.51
C THR A 111 10.66 17.00 25.24
N SER A 112 10.30 16.04 26.09
CA SER A 112 10.45 14.62 25.77
C SER A 112 9.55 14.30 24.58
N PRO A 113 10.07 13.70 23.49
CA PRO A 113 9.21 13.21 22.42
C PRO A 113 8.40 12.05 22.99
N SER A 114 7.08 12.18 22.89
CA SER A 114 6.13 11.09 23.14
C SER A 114 6.58 9.84 22.37
N PRO A 115 6.42 8.64 22.96
CA PRO A 115 6.85 7.41 22.32
C PRO A 115 6.06 7.26 21.02
N THR A 116 6.77 7.28 19.90
CA THR A 116 6.21 7.02 18.59
C THR A 116 5.55 5.65 18.64
N SER A 117 4.21 5.67 18.70
CA SER A 117 3.43 4.53 18.26
C SER A 117 3.96 4.11 16.90
N LEU A 118 3.96 2.81 16.68
CA LEU A 118 4.56 2.05 15.58
C LEU A 118 3.96 2.43 14.21
N ARG A 119 4.01 3.71 13.84
CA ARG A 119 3.62 4.27 12.55
C ARG A 119 4.76 3.92 11.62
N TRP A 120 4.71 2.70 11.09
CA TRP A 120 5.55 2.29 9.98
C TRP A 120 5.48 3.39 8.91
N ASP A 121 6.59 4.08 8.74
CA ASP A 121 6.66 5.19 7.80
C ASP A 121 6.34 4.64 6.40
N ARG A 122 5.49 5.34 5.66
CA ARG A 122 4.99 4.93 4.33
C ARG A 122 6.15 4.61 3.39
N HIS A 123 7.24 5.36 3.51
CA HIS A 123 8.48 5.12 2.76
C HIS A 123 9.16 3.80 3.13
N THR A 124 9.12 3.40 4.40
CA THR A 124 9.69 2.14 4.88
C THR A 124 8.89 0.94 4.39
N ILE A 125 7.55 1.04 4.33
CA ILE A 125 6.69 0.00 3.75
C ILE A 125 6.95 -0.13 2.24
N GLN A 126 7.01 1.00 1.52
CA GLN A 126 7.29 0.96 0.09
C GLN A 126 8.69 0.39 -0.18
N PHE A 127 9.68 0.75 0.64
CA PHE A 127 11.01 0.18 0.56
C PHE A 127 11.02 -1.33 0.81
N SER A 128 10.40 -1.81 1.88
CA SER A 128 10.43 -3.24 2.22
C SER A 128 9.78 -4.10 1.13
N VAL A 129 8.68 -3.61 0.52
CA VAL A 129 8.04 -4.28 -0.62
C VAL A 129 8.96 -4.29 -1.84
N ASN A 130 9.60 -3.17 -2.19
CA ASN A 130 10.50 -3.12 -3.35
C ASN A 130 11.80 -3.91 -3.14
N ALA A 131 12.33 -3.93 -1.92
CA ALA A 131 13.48 -4.76 -1.54
C ALA A 131 13.13 -6.25 -1.61
N TRP A 132 11.93 -6.63 -1.13
CA TRP A 132 11.43 -8.00 -1.27
C TRP A 132 11.27 -8.38 -2.75
N VAL A 133 10.65 -7.53 -3.57
CA VAL A 133 10.54 -7.73 -5.03
C VAL A 133 11.92 -7.92 -5.67
N PHE A 134 12.91 -7.10 -5.31
CA PHE A 134 14.27 -7.23 -5.83
C PHE A 134 14.86 -8.62 -5.53
N VAL A 135 14.80 -9.07 -4.26
CA VAL A 135 15.33 -10.38 -3.86
C VAL A 135 14.61 -11.51 -4.58
N VAL A 136 13.27 -11.48 -4.64
CA VAL A 136 12.47 -12.50 -5.31
C VAL A 136 12.75 -12.55 -6.82
N ALA A 137 12.94 -11.39 -7.47
CA ALA A 137 13.25 -11.32 -8.89
C ALA A 137 14.65 -11.86 -9.21
N VAL A 138 15.66 -11.56 -8.38
CA VAL A 138 17.01 -12.14 -8.51
C VAL A 138 16.97 -13.66 -8.37
N LEU A 139 16.26 -14.17 -7.36
CA LEU A 139 16.08 -15.62 -7.17
C LEU A 139 15.34 -16.28 -8.34
N ALA A 140 14.36 -15.59 -8.94
CA ALA A 140 13.62 -16.12 -10.09
C ALA A 140 14.51 -16.29 -11.34
N ILE A 141 15.48 -15.40 -11.55
CA ILE A 141 16.41 -15.46 -12.69
C ILE A 141 17.47 -16.54 -12.46
N PHE A 142 17.97 -16.67 -11.24
CA PHE A 142 19.10 -17.51 -10.90
C PHE A 142 18.92 -18.98 -11.37
N PRO A 143 19.90 -19.55 -12.08
CA PRO A 143 19.75 -20.85 -12.74
C PRO A 143 19.71 -22.05 -11.77
N LEU A 144 20.17 -21.89 -10.53
CA LEU A 144 20.17 -22.97 -9.53
C LEU A 144 18.80 -23.21 -8.87
N VAL A 145 17.81 -22.34 -9.10
CA VAL A 145 16.48 -22.46 -8.49
C VAL A 145 15.61 -23.46 -9.29
N PRO A 146 14.93 -24.42 -8.62
CA PRO A 146 14.02 -25.36 -9.27
C PRO A 146 12.95 -24.63 -10.11
N ARG A 147 12.62 -25.19 -11.29
CA ARG A 147 11.71 -24.54 -12.27
C ARG A 147 10.37 -24.13 -11.67
N HIS A 148 9.76 -24.96 -10.85
CA HIS A 148 8.48 -24.66 -10.19
C HIS A 148 8.58 -23.48 -9.21
N LEU A 149 9.69 -23.39 -8.46
CA LEU A 149 9.94 -22.26 -7.56
C LEU A 149 10.25 -21.00 -8.35
N SER A 150 11.11 -21.07 -9.35
CA SER A 150 11.43 -19.94 -10.25
C SER A 150 10.16 -19.37 -10.90
N GLN A 151 9.21 -20.21 -11.34
CA GLN A 151 7.94 -19.74 -11.90
C GLN A 151 7.03 -19.07 -10.85
N ARG A 152 6.99 -19.58 -9.61
CA ARG A 152 6.25 -18.94 -8.52
C ARG A 152 6.87 -17.60 -8.14
N LEU A 153 8.19 -17.56 -7.99
CA LEU A 153 8.95 -16.34 -7.68
C LEU A 153 8.82 -15.30 -8.80
N TYR A 154 8.82 -15.73 -10.06
CA TYR A 154 8.50 -14.88 -11.20
C TYR A 154 7.15 -14.20 -10.99
N ARG A 155 6.06 -14.96 -10.81
CA ARG A 155 4.71 -14.41 -10.61
C ARG A 155 4.62 -13.50 -9.38
N LEU A 156 5.26 -13.90 -8.28
CA LEU A 156 5.33 -13.11 -7.06
C LEU A 156 6.05 -11.77 -7.27
N SER A 157 7.12 -11.75 -8.07
CA SER A 157 7.84 -10.50 -8.39
C SER A 157 6.94 -9.53 -9.14
N PHE A 158 6.21 -10.00 -10.16
CA PHE A 158 5.27 -9.16 -10.89
C PHE A 158 4.10 -8.71 -10.03
N MET A 159 3.52 -9.61 -9.23
CA MET A 159 2.40 -9.26 -8.35
C MET A 159 2.81 -8.26 -7.26
N GLY A 160 3.99 -8.44 -6.66
CA GLY A 160 4.57 -7.49 -5.72
C GLY A 160 4.82 -6.12 -6.34
N THR A 161 5.37 -6.11 -7.54
CA THR A 161 5.59 -4.86 -8.29
C THR A 161 4.27 -4.18 -8.62
N ALA A 162 3.26 -4.93 -9.08
CA ALA A 162 1.94 -4.41 -9.39
C ALA A 162 1.27 -3.79 -8.14
N CYS A 163 1.30 -4.49 -7.01
CA CYS A 163 0.78 -3.96 -5.74
C CYS A 163 1.55 -2.72 -5.30
N SER A 164 2.88 -2.71 -5.41
CA SER A 164 3.68 -1.54 -5.06
C SER A 164 3.38 -0.35 -5.96
N SER A 165 3.27 -0.55 -7.28
CA SER A 165 2.96 0.53 -8.21
C SER A 165 1.55 1.05 -8.02
N LEU A 166 0.59 0.16 -7.73
CA LEU A 166 -0.79 0.55 -7.45
C LEU A 166 -0.88 1.34 -6.14
N TYR A 167 -0.13 0.93 -5.11
CA TYR A 167 -0.01 1.67 -3.87
C TYR A 167 0.58 3.06 -4.12
N SER A 168 1.72 3.15 -4.84
CA SER A 168 2.33 4.44 -5.19
C SER A 168 1.34 5.35 -5.93
N LEU A 169 0.61 4.79 -6.90
CA LEU A 169 -0.36 5.52 -7.70
C LEU A 169 -1.54 6.03 -6.88
N TYR A 170 -2.18 5.16 -6.10
CA TYR A 170 -3.27 5.54 -5.18
C TYR A 170 -2.82 6.64 -4.22
N SER A 171 -1.56 6.56 -3.79
CA SER A 171 -1.01 7.43 -2.79
C SER A 171 -0.58 8.81 -3.32
N LEU A 172 -0.42 8.97 -4.64
CA LEU A 172 -0.08 10.22 -5.33
C LEU A 172 -1.31 10.88 -5.98
N TYR A 173 -2.20 10.09 -6.57
CA TYR A 173 -3.36 10.58 -7.33
C TYR A 173 -4.68 10.46 -6.57
N GLY A 174 -4.71 9.76 -5.43
CA GLY A 174 -5.90 9.62 -4.59
C GLY A 174 -6.95 8.67 -5.17
N GLN A 175 -8.18 8.77 -4.64
CA GLN A 175 -9.34 8.04 -5.14
C GLN A 175 -10.02 8.83 -6.28
N PRO A 176 -10.60 8.18 -7.30
CA PRO A 176 -11.44 8.86 -8.27
C PRO A 176 -12.56 9.64 -7.57
N ARG A 177 -12.76 10.90 -7.98
CA ARG A 177 -13.72 11.84 -7.39
C ARG A 177 -15.13 11.25 -7.31
N GLU A 178 -15.51 10.47 -8.33
CA GLU A 178 -16.78 9.76 -8.42
C GLU A 178 -16.58 8.46 -9.22
N TRP A 179 -17.32 7.40 -8.90
CA TRP A 179 -17.31 6.12 -9.63
C TRP A 179 -18.15 6.14 -10.92
N ASN A 180 -18.22 7.29 -11.58
CA ASN A 180 -18.86 7.44 -12.88
C ASN A 180 -17.85 7.14 -14.00
N LEU A 181 -18.29 6.58 -15.13
CA LEU A 181 -17.42 6.25 -16.28
C LEU A 181 -16.66 7.47 -16.80
N GLN A 182 -17.29 8.65 -16.80
CA GLN A 182 -16.66 9.90 -17.23
C GLN A 182 -15.56 10.37 -16.27
N SER A 183 -15.85 10.35 -14.96
CA SER A 183 -14.90 10.71 -13.90
C SER A 183 -13.71 9.75 -13.87
N LEU A 184 -13.97 8.46 -14.10
CA LEU A 184 -12.96 7.42 -14.23
C LEU A 184 -12.09 7.62 -15.48
N GLN A 185 -12.68 8.02 -16.62
CA GLN A 185 -11.92 8.35 -17.83
C GLN A 185 -10.95 9.51 -17.57
N ILE A 186 -11.41 10.59 -16.93
CA ILE A 186 -10.55 11.75 -16.59
C ILE A 186 -9.43 11.32 -15.63
N TYR A 187 -9.75 10.48 -14.64
CA TYR A 187 -8.76 9.92 -13.72
C TYR A 187 -7.72 9.05 -14.44
N PHE A 188 -8.13 8.21 -15.39
CA PHE A 188 -7.17 7.44 -16.18
C PHE A 188 -6.32 8.35 -17.08
N GLN A 189 -6.89 9.41 -17.66
CA GLN A 189 -6.12 10.36 -18.48
C GLN A 189 -5.03 11.09 -17.68
N SER A 190 -5.26 11.39 -16.39
CA SER A 190 -4.23 12.02 -15.54
C SER A 190 -3.11 11.06 -15.15
N ILE A 191 -3.39 9.76 -15.18
CA ILE A 191 -2.50 8.71 -14.68
C ILE A 191 -1.79 7.94 -15.80
N ILE A 192 -2.34 7.92 -17.01
CA ILE A 192 -1.87 7.07 -18.11
C ILE A 192 -0.39 7.34 -18.48
N ALA A 193 0.07 8.58 -18.29
CA ALA A 193 1.45 8.99 -18.52
C ALA A 193 2.39 8.73 -17.33
N ALA A 194 1.86 8.29 -16.18
CA ALA A 194 2.64 8.06 -14.97
C ALA A 194 3.50 6.79 -15.11
N LYS A 195 4.78 6.88 -14.72
CA LYS A 195 5.72 5.75 -14.71
C LYS A 195 5.14 4.56 -13.93
N ASP A 196 4.49 4.82 -12.80
CA ASP A 196 3.93 3.77 -11.95
C ASP A 196 2.72 3.07 -12.58
N PHE A 197 1.89 3.79 -13.33
CA PHE A 197 0.78 3.19 -14.06
C PHE A 197 1.25 2.27 -15.18
N ILE A 198 2.23 2.73 -15.98
CA ILE A 198 2.83 1.92 -17.04
C ILE A 198 3.43 0.63 -16.46
N ASN A 199 4.14 0.73 -15.34
CA ASN A 199 4.69 -0.44 -14.64
C ASN A 199 3.60 -1.35 -14.07
N PHE A 200 2.49 -0.81 -13.59
CA PHE A 200 1.34 -1.59 -13.14
C PHE A 200 0.75 -2.43 -14.28
N ILE A 201 0.48 -1.80 -15.44
CA ILE A 201 -0.07 -2.48 -16.62
C ILE A 201 0.93 -3.50 -17.18
N TYR A 202 2.23 -3.16 -17.20
CA TYR A 202 3.30 -4.10 -17.53
C TYR A 202 3.20 -5.36 -16.67
N CYS A 203 3.11 -5.18 -15.35
CA CYS A 203 3.06 -6.31 -14.44
C CYS A 203 1.78 -7.14 -14.59
N LEU A 204 0.63 -6.49 -14.75
CA LEU A 204 -0.66 -7.16 -14.96
C LEU A 204 -0.64 -8.07 -16.21
N THR A 205 0.02 -7.61 -17.28
CA THR A 205 0.15 -8.36 -18.54
C THR A 205 0.89 -9.69 -18.36
N PHE A 206 1.88 -9.75 -17.47
CA PHE A 206 2.67 -10.95 -17.22
C PHE A 206 2.13 -11.82 -16.07
N VAL A 207 1.50 -11.25 -15.05
CA VAL A 207 0.85 -12.02 -13.96
C VAL A 207 -0.28 -12.89 -14.49
N THR A 208 -1.10 -12.35 -15.39
CA THR A 208 -2.26 -13.03 -15.96
C THR A 208 -1.88 -14.11 -16.97
N SER A 209 -0.62 -14.11 -17.43
CA SER A 209 -0.13 -15.04 -18.44
C SER A 209 0.50 -16.31 -17.85
N ASN A 210 0.39 -17.42 -18.57
CA ASN A 210 1.12 -18.65 -18.26
C ASN A 210 2.55 -18.68 -18.83
N LEU A 211 2.89 -17.72 -19.70
CA LEU A 211 4.19 -17.62 -20.36
C LEU A 211 5.24 -17.02 -19.40
N CYS A 212 6.27 -17.80 -19.06
CA CYS A 212 7.35 -17.37 -18.18
C CYS A 212 8.57 -16.97 -19.00
N LEU A 213 8.71 -15.68 -19.30
CA LEU A 213 9.89 -15.13 -19.99
C LEU A 213 10.79 -14.46 -18.96
N LYS A 214 11.89 -15.11 -18.56
CA LYS A 214 12.83 -14.54 -17.58
C LYS A 214 13.34 -13.15 -17.96
N PHE A 215 13.45 -12.84 -19.26
CA PHE A 215 13.79 -11.52 -19.79
C PHE A 215 12.82 -10.41 -19.32
N ALA A 216 11.55 -10.74 -19.03
CA ALA A 216 10.57 -9.80 -18.53
C ALA A 216 10.86 -9.29 -17.11
N LEU A 217 11.77 -9.94 -16.37
CA LEU A 217 12.17 -9.47 -15.04
C LEU A 217 13.22 -8.35 -15.10
N ILE A 218 13.87 -8.12 -16.24
CA ILE A 218 14.94 -7.10 -16.36
C ILE A 218 14.41 -5.69 -16.04
N PRO A 219 13.30 -5.21 -16.63
CA PRO A 219 12.72 -3.90 -16.28
C PRO A 219 12.36 -3.77 -14.80
N ILE A 220 11.84 -4.85 -14.21
CA ILE A 220 11.45 -4.90 -12.80
C ILE A 220 12.67 -4.81 -11.89
N LEU A 221 13.75 -5.53 -12.23
CA LEU A 221 15.01 -5.45 -11.51
C LEU A 221 15.60 -4.05 -11.57
N CYS A 222 15.66 -3.42 -12.75
CA CYS A 222 16.15 -2.06 -12.91
C CYS A 222 15.35 -1.09 -12.01
N ARG A 223 14.02 -1.18 -12.04
CA ARG A 223 13.14 -0.36 -11.20
C ARG A 223 13.35 -0.60 -9.70
N ALA A 224 13.36 -1.87 -9.28
CA ALA A 224 13.51 -2.21 -7.86
C ALA A 224 14.87 -1.77 -7.34
N LEU A 225 15.93 -1.94 -8.14
CA LEU A 225 17.28 -1.48 -7.83
C LEU A 225 17.35 0.04 -7.65
N GLU A 226 16.73 0.82 -8.55
CA GLU A 226 16.66 2.29 -8.42
C GLU A 226 15.97 2.71 -7.10
N LEU A 227 14.85 2.07 -6.74
CA LEU A 227 14.09 2.42 -5.54
C LEU A 227 14.83 2.02 -4.25
N VAL A 228 15.44 0.83 -4.24
CA VAL A 228 16.25 0.32 -3.13
C VAL A 228 17.49 1.19 -2.92
N ALA A 229 18.23 1.51 -3.98
CA ALA A 229 19.44 2.33 -3.89
C ALA A 229 19.16 3.72 -3.31
N LYS A 230 18.12 4.40 -3.80
CA LYS A 230 17.70 5.72 -3.29
C LYS A 230 17.32 5.68 -1.81
N PHE A 231 16.60 4.64 -1.39
CA PHE A 231 16.19 4.50 0.00
C PHE A 231 17.37 4.18 0.93
N LEU A 232 18.25 3.25 0.51
CA LEU A 232 19.46 2.90 1.27
C LEU A 232 20.33 4.13 1.50
N ARG A 233 20.59 4.90 0.44
CA ARG A 233 21.38 6.13 0.55
C ARG A 233 20.73 7.16 1.47
N ARG A 234 19.42 7.38 1.38
CA ARG A 234 18.71 8.37 2.19
C ARG A 234 18.71 8.03 3.68
N ASN A 235 18.57 6.76 4.04
CA ASN A 235 18.37 6.34 5.44
C ASN A 235 19.64 5.81 6.12
N PHE A 236 20.54 5.16 5.38
CA PHE A 236 21.70 4.45 5.94
C PHE A 236 23.06 5.07 5.62
N ASN A 237 23.11 6.32 5.11
CA ASN A 237 24.36 7.00 4.75
C ASN A 237 25.40 7.06 5.88
N ARG A 238 24.95 7.02 7.14
CA ARG A 238 25.81 7.07 8.34
C ARG A 238 26.24 5.68 8.85
N SER A 239 25.69 4.59 8.31
CA SER A 239 26.00 3.23 8.75
C SER A 239 27.34 2.75 8.18
N SER A 240 28.19 2.14 9.02
CA SER A 240 29.49 1.59 8.61
C SER A 240 29.35 0.43 7.62
N LEU A 241 28.29 -0.37 7.72
CA LEU A 241 28.00 -1.46 6.79
C LEU A 241 27.61 -0.94 5.40
N TYR A 242 26.85 0.15 5.35
CA TYR A 242 26.48 0.80 4.09
C TYR A 242 27.73 1.35 3.39
N ARG A 243 28.57 2.09 4.12
CA ARG A 243 29.83 2.63 3.59
C ARG A 243 30.79 1.56 3.07
N LYS A 244 30.87 0.42 3.76
CA LYS A 244 31.82 -0.64 3.40
C LYS A 244 31.42 -1.46 2.16
N TYR A 245 30.12 -1.70 1.93
CA TYR A 245 29.68 -2.64 0.88
C TYR A 245 28.65 -2.08 -0.12
N LEU A 246 27.84 -1.10 0.28
CA LEU A 246 26.67 -0.68 -0.49
C LEU A 246 26.76 0.75 -1.03
N GLU A 247 27.69 1.57 -0.52
CA GLU A 247 27.87 2.95 -0.94
C GLU A 247 28.23 3.07 -2.43
N GLU A 248 29.29 2.38 -2.86
CA GLU A 248 29.74 2.40 -4.26
C GLU A 248 28.66 1.91 -5.25
N PRO A 249 28.01 0.74 -5.08
CA PRO A 249 26.96 0.32 -6.00
C PRO A 249 25.71 1.22 -5.95
N CYS A 250 25.32 1.76 -4.78
CA CYS A 250 24.18 2.67 -4.71
C CYS A 250 24.46 4.01 -5.42
N VAL A 251 25.67 4.55 -5.26
CA VAL A 251 26.10 5.77 -5.97
C VAL A 251 26.14 5.52 -7.48
N TRP A 252 26.70 4.38 -7.91
CA TRP A 252 26.71 4.00 -9.32
C TRP A 252 25.30 3.90 -9.90
N VAL A 253 24.37 3.22 -9.22
CA VAL A 253 22.97 3.11 -9.68
C VAL A 253 22.33 4.49 -9.83
N GLU A 254 22.59 5.40 -8.90
CA GLU A 254 22.02 6.75 -8.93
C GLU A 254 22.63 7.63 -10.03
N SER A 255 23.95 7.54 -10.28
CA SER A 255 24.61 8.24 -11.39
C SER A 255 24.22 7.69 -12.76
N ASN A 256 23.81 6.41 -12.83
CA ASN A 256 23.60 5.69 -14.07
C ASN A 256 22.11 5.40 -14.38
N THR A 257 21.18 6.14 -13.76
CA THR A 257 19.73 5.99 -13.97
C THR A 257 19.29 6.04 -15.44
N SER A 258 19.95 6.86 -16.27
CA SER A 258 19.70 6.91 -17.72
C SER A 258 20.09 5.61 -18.42
N THR A 259 21.21 5.00 -18.04
CA THR A 259 21.66 3.72 -18.59
C THR A 259 20.76 2.56 -18.16
N LEU A 260 20.28 2.56 -16.91
CA LEU A 260 19.29 1.58 -16.42
C LEU A 260 17.97 1.71 -17.18
N SER A 261 17.50 2.95 -17.39
CA SER A 261 16.29 3.21 -18.16
C SER A 261 16.45 2.79 -19.63
N MET A 262 17.62 3.03 -20.23
CA MET A 262 17.93 2.58 -21.59
C MET A 262 17.99 1.05 -21.68
N LEU A 263 18.60 0.38 -20.70
CA LEU A 263 18.62 -1.09 -20.62
C LEU A 263 17.20 -1.66 -20.48
N SER A 264 16.37 -1.05 -19.64
CA SER A 264 14.95 -1.39 -19.49
C SER A 264 14.22 -1.32 -20.83
N SER A 265 14.40 -0.23 -21.59
CA SER A 265 13.76 -0.05 -22.90
C SER A 265 14.24 -1.06 -23.95
N HIS A 266 15.53 -1.44 -23.94
CA HIS A 266 16.00 -2.53 -24.81
C HIS A 266 15.35 -3.87 -24.44
N ALA A 267 15.24 -4.16 -23.14
CA ALA A 267 14.60 -5.37 -22.66
C ALA A 267 13.09 -5.39 -22.98
N GLU A 268 12.39 -4.26 -22.83
CA GLU A 268 10.96 -4.10 -23.16
C GLU A 268 10.69 -4.31 -24.65
N ILE A 269 11.47 -3.67 -25.52
CA ILE A 269 11.33 -3.84 -26.97
C ILE A 269 11.71 -5.27 -27.39
N GLY A 270 12.81 -5.81 -26.87
CA GLY A 270 13.22 -7.18 -27.10
C GLY A 270 12.15 -8.19 -26.68
N LEU A 271 11.48 -7.94 -25.56
CA LEU A 271 10.37 -8.77 -25.08
C LEU A 271 9.17 -8.73 -26.04
N GLY A 272 8.93 -7.59 -26.69
CA GLY A 272 7.87 -7.46 -27.71
C GLY A 272 8.12 -8.38 -28.90
N PHE A 273 9.38 -8.44 -29.37
CA PHE A 273 9.79 -9.37 -30.42
C PHE A 273 9.77 -10.83 -29.95
N LEU A 274 10.18 -11.12 -28.71
CA LEU A 274 10.09 -12.47 -28.15
C LEU A 274 8.64 -12.96 -28.07
N LEU A 275 7.68 -12.06 -27.77
CA LEU A 275 6.26 -12.41 -27.79
C LEU A 275 5.76 -12.72 -29.21
N ILE A 276 6.18 -11.95 -30.22
CA ILE A 276 5.89 -12.30 -31.63
C ILE A 276 6.43 -13.68 -31.97
N ILE A 277 7.69 -13.97 -31.62
CA ILE A 277 8.31 -15.28 -31.86
C ILE A 277 7.53 -16.38 -31.12
N SER A 278 7.06 -16.09 -29.90
CA SER A 278 6.28 -17.04 -29.09
C SER A 278 4.93 -17.42 -29.72
N LEU A 279 4.37 -16.59 -30.62
CA LEU A 279 3.14 -16.93 -31.35
C LEU A 279 3.31 -18.11 -32.30
N PHE A 280 4.53 -18.36 -32.77
CA PHE A 280 4.87 -19.51 -33.60
C PHE A 280 5.13 -20.79 -32.78
N SER A 281 5.08 -20.69 -31.44
CA SER A 281 5.24 -21.84 -30.54
C SER A 281 3.89 -22.42 -30.11
N TRP A 282 3.93 -23.61 -29.49
CA TRP A 282 2.74 -24.29 -28.95
C TRP A 282 2.10 -23.51 -27.77
N GLN A 283 2.87 -22.66 -27.09
CA GLN A 283 2.39 -21.78 -26.00
C GLN A 283 1.92 -20.41 -26.49
N ARG A 284 1.24 -20.36 -27.64
CA ARG A 284 0.75 -19.11 -28.23
C ARG A 284 -0.24 -18.39 -27.32
N ASN A 285 0.02 -17.11 -27.07
CA ASN A 285 -0.91 -16.22 -26.36
C ASN A 285 -1.09 -14.92 -27.16
N ILE A 286 -2.06 -14.94 -28.08
CA ILE A 286 -2.35 -13.83 -28.99
C ILE A 286 -2.79 -12.59 -28.21
N ILE A 287 -3.65 -12.78 -27.20
CA ILE A 287 -4.19 -11.69 -26.37
C ILE A 287 -3.07 -10.98 -25.62
N GLN A 288 -2.17 -11.73 -24.97
CA GLN A 288 -1.01 -11.15 -24.29
C GLN A 288 -0.10 -10.40 -25.24
N THR A 289 0.18 -10.96 -26.42
CA THR A 289 1.03 -10.29 -27.41
C THR A 289 0.39 -8.99 -27.86
N PHE A 290 -0.90 -8.99 -28.18
CA PHE A 290 -1.63 -7.78 -28.54
C PHE A 290 -1.61 -6.73 -27.41
N MET A 291 -1.97 -7.12 -26.18
CA MET A 291 -1.97 -6.22 -25.02
C MET A 291 -0.59 -5.62 -24.74
N TYR A 292 0.47 -6.43 -24.88
CA TYR A 292 1.84 -5.96 -24.68
C TYR A 292 2.30 -4.99 -25.76
N TRP A 293 1.94 -5.23 -27.02
CA TRP A 293 2.25 -4.30 -28.12
C TRP A 293 1.49 -2.97 -27.98
N GLN A 294 0.26 -2.99 -27.45
CA GLN A 294 -0.45 -1.75 -27.06
C GLN A 294 0.26 -1.01 -25.92
N LEU A 295 0.80 -1.75 -24.94
CA LEU A 295 1.59 -1.16 -23.87
C LEU A 295 2.88 -0.52 -24.41
N LEU A 296 3.63 -1.17 -25.31
CA LEU A 296 4.80 -0.55 -25.91
C LEU A 296 4.44 0.70 -26.70
N LYS A 297 3.31 0.67 -27.42
CA LYS A 297 2.80 1.85 -28.11
C LYS A 297 2.52 2.98 -27.13
N LEU A 298 1.93 2.69 -25.97
CA LEU A 298 1.77 3.66 -24.89
C LEU A 298 3.14 4.18 -24.39
N MET A 299 4.12 3.30 -24.15
CA MET A 299 5.45 3.67 -23.68
C MET A 299 6.23 4.53 -24.68
N TYR A 300 5.97 4.34 -25.99
CA TYR A 300 6.51 5.16 -27.07
C TYR A 300 5.98 6.60 -27.03
N HIS A 301 4.71 6.79 -26.69
CA HIS A 301 4.08 8.12 -26.63
C HIS A 301 4.16 8.79 -25.25
N ALA A 302 4.31 8.01 -24.18
CA ALA A 302 4.33 8.54 -22.82
C ALA A 302 5.62 9.34 -22.56
N PRO A 303 5.52 10.58 -22.04
CA PRO A 303 6.67 11.50 -21.96
C PRO A 303 7.81 10.98 -21.09
N VAL A 304 7.52 10.11 -20.11
CA VAL A 304 8.51 9.59 -19.17
C VAL A 304 9.40 8.50 -19.79
N THR A 305 8.90 7.78 -20.80
CA THR A 305 9.57 6.63 -21.42
C THR A 305 9.89 6.83 -22.90
N ALA A 306 9.23 7.80 -23.54
CA ALA A 306 9.31 8.06 -24.97
C ALA A 306 10.74 8.29 -25.45
N SER A 307 11.54 9.10 -24.75
CA SER A 307 12.91 9.42 -25.17
C SER A 307 13.79 8.16 -25.33
N TYR A 308 13.72 7.26 -24.34
CA TYR A 308 14.48 6.00 -24.36
C TYR A 308 13.96 5.04 -25.43
N HIS A 309 12.64 4.88 -25.54
CA HIS A 309 12.03 3.99 -26.54
C HIS A 309 12.28 4.48 -27.96
N ASN A 310 12.13 5.78 -28.22
CA ASN A 310 12.41 6.40 -29.51
C ASN A 310 13.87 6.17 -29.90
N SER A 311 14.81 6.33 -28.96
CA SER A 311 16.23 6.06 -29.23
C SER A 311 16.51 4.60 -29.61
N VAL A 312 15.79 3.64 -29.04
CA VAL A 312 15.95 2.22 -29.40
C VAL A 312 15.32 1.94 -30.76
N TRP A 313 14.11 2.44 -31.01
CA TRP A 313 13.43 2.28 -32.30
C TRP A 313 14.19 2.91 -33.46
N THR A 314 14.81 4.08 -33.27
CA THR A 314 15.65 4.69 -34.31
C THR A 314 16.88 3.84 -34.61
N LYS A 315 17.56 3.30 -33.59
CA LYS A 315 18.69 2.37 -33.78
C LYS A 315 18.29 1.10 -34.54
N ILE A 316 17.14 0.51 -34.18
CA ILE A 316 16.59 -0.64 -34.89
C ILE A 316 16.30 -0.26 -36.35
N GLY A 317 15.62 0.85 -36.59
CA GLY A 317 15.32 1.33 -37.95
C GLY A 317 16.57 1.55 -38.79
N MET A 318 17.61 2.19 -38.24
CA MET A 318 18.88 2.40 -38.93
C MET A 318 19.59 1.09 -39.29
N THR A 319 19.46 0.06 -38.45
CA THR A 319 20.11 -1.25 -38.69
C THR A 319 19.30 -2.12 -39.65
N VAL A 320 17.98 -2.12 -39.51
CA VAL A 320 17.07 -3.04 -40.21
C VAL A 320 16.67 -2.52 -41.58
N ASN A 321 16.39 -1.21 -41.74
CA ASN A 321 15.98 -0.64 -43.03
C ASN A 321 16.94 -0.95 -44.18
N PRO A 322 18.27 -0.76 -44.07
CA PRO A 322 19.17 -1.08 -45.18
C PRO A 322 19.18 -2.58 -45.53
N LEU A 323 19.02 -3.45 -44.52
CA LEU A 323 18.94 -4.90 -44.74
C LEU A 323 17.64 -5.30 -45.43
N VAL A 324 16.51 -4.69 -45.05
CA VAL A 324 15.21 -4.93 -45.69
C VAL A 324 15.23 -4.46 -47.15
N HIS A 325 15.78 -3.28 -47.42
CA HIS A 325 15.93 -2.80 -48.79
C HIS A 325 16.81 -3.70 -49.65
N ARG A 326 17.86 -4.29 -49.07
CA ARG A 326 18.82 -5.14 -49.79
C ARG A 326 18.35 -6.58 -50.01
N TYR A 327 17.73 -7.20 -49.01
CA TYR A 327 17.47 -8.65 -49.01
C TYR A 327 15.99 -9.03 -49.05
N ALA A 328 15.08 -8.15 -48.66
CA ALA A 328 13.65 -8.48 -48.56
C ALA A 328 12.74 -7.29 -48.86
N PRO A 329 12.76 -6.75 -50.10
CA PRO A 329 11.97 -5.56 -50.46
C PRO A 329 10.46 -5.77 -50.33
N PHE A 330 9.98 -7.01 -50.44
CA PHE A 330 8.56 -7.36 -50.24
C PHE A 330 8.05 -7.07 -48.82
N LEU A 331 8.94 -6.99 -47.81
CA LEU A 331 8.56 -6.64 -46.44
C LEU A 331 8.27 -5.14 -46.24
N GLN A 332 8.60 -4.27 -47.20
CA GLN A 332 8.36 -2.84 -47.06
C GLN A 332 6.87 -2.48 -46.91
N THR A 333 5.99 -3.17 -47.66
CA THR A 333 4.54 -2.95 -47.60
C THR A 333 3.96 -3.30 -46.22
N PRO A 334 4.18 -4.51 -45.65
CA PRO A 334 3.68 -4.82 -44.31
C PRO A 334 4.37 -3.98 -43.21
N ILE A 335 5.67 -3.65 -43.35
CA ILE A 335 6.36 -2.80 -42.38
C ILE A 335 5.77 -1.38 -42.38
N SER A 336 5.52 -0.79 -43.54
CA SER A 336 4.92 0.55 -43.62
C SER A 336 3.48 0.58 -43.07
N ALA A 337 2.71 -0.50 -43.28
CA ALA A 337 1.39 -0.65 -42.66
C ALA A 337 1.47 -0.73 -41.13
N ALA A 338 2.42 -1.52 -40.60
CA ALA A 338 2.67 -1.61 -39.16
C ALA A 338 3.14 -0.27 -38.57
N GLN A 339 4.02 0.45 -39.25
CA GLN A 339 4.46 1.79 -38.86
C GLN A 339 3.29 2.79 -38.80
N ARG A 340 2.39 2.78 -39.79
CA ARG A 340 1.19 3.64 -39.76
C ARG A 340 0.30 3.31 -38.57
N TRP A 341 0.16 2.04 -38.21
CA TRP A 341 -0.60 1.64 -37.02
C TRP A 341 0.10 2.04 -35.70
N TRP A 342 1.44 2.03 -35.69
CA TRP A 342 2.25 2.40 -34.53
C TRP A 342 2.21 3.90 -34.23
N PHE A 343 2.26 4.74 -35.26
CA PHE A 343 2.33 6.21 -35.14
C PHE A 343 0.98 6.92 -35.15
N ARG A 344 -0.10 6.24 -35.51
CA ARG A 344 -1.48 6.73 -35.30
C ARG A 344 -1.90 6.50 -33.86
#